data_AF-A0A8J6N4G6-F1
#
_entry.id   AF-A0A8J6N4G6-F1
#
_cell.length_a   1.000
_cell.length_b   1.000
_cell.length_c   1.000
_cell.angle_alpha   90.00
_cell.angle_beta   90.00
_cell.angle_gamma   90.00
#
_symmetry.space_group_name_H-M   'P 1'
#
loop_
_entity.id
_entity.type
_entity.pdbx_description
1 polymer ?
#
loop_
_entity_poly.entity_id
_entity_poly.type
_entity_poly.pdbx_seq_one_letter_code
_entity_poly.pdbx_strand_id
1 'polypeptide(L)'
;MKHIKDIPDFDRPREKLAAKGPEALSDSELIAILLGSGVKGKDVFQVARAILQQLDKYGEKIDVKALIVAIEGVGFAKACQIVASFELARRRLLKENIVIHKAEDILPLISYIADKKQEYFLCISLNGANEVIGNRVVTVGLLNANQGWKFLSPQSAALGIHPCML
;
A
#
# COMPACT_ATOMS: atom_id res chain seq x y z
N MET A 1 -23.21 17.80 -14.57
CA MET A 1 -22.48 17.36 -13.36
C MET A 1 -21.82 18.58 -12.75
N LYS A 2 -21.69 18.63 -11.42
CA LYS A 2 -21.08 19.75 -10.70
C LYS A 2 -19.59 19.84 -11.03
N HIS A 3 -19.15 20.96 -11.58
CA HIS A 3 -17.74 21.26 -11.75
C HIS A 3 -17.09 21.50 -10.39
N ILE A 4 -15.76 21.48 -10.29
CA ILE A 4 -15.04 21.68 -9.01
C ILE A 4 -15.44 22.99 -8.30
N LYS A 5 -15.86 23.98 -9.10
CA LYS A 5 -16.32 25.31 -8.66
C LYS A 5 -17.68 25.24 -7.94
N ASP A 6 -18.48 24.22 -8.25
CA ASP A 6 -19.83 23.99 -7.71
C ASP A 6 -19.80 23.13 -6.44
N ILE A 7 -18.60 22.68 -6.04
CA ILE A 7 -18.37 21.95 -4.79
C ILE A 7 -18.03 22.98 -3.71
N PRO A 8 -18.69 22.93 -2.54
CA PRO A 8 -18.33 23.75 -1.39
C PRO A 8 -16.84 23.64 -1.09
N ASP A 9 -16.20 24.74 -0.67
CA ASP A 9 -14.75 24.78 -0.49
C ASP A 9 -14.23 23.65 0.42
N PHE A 10 -14.96 23.31 1.48
CA PHE A 10 -14.59 22.24 2.42
C PHE A 10 -14.73 20.81 1.86
N ASP A 11 -15.52 20.63 0.80
CA ASP A 11 -15.72 19.35 0.11
C ASP A 11 -14.82 19.21 -1.12
N ARG A 12 -14.10 20.26 -1.51
CA ARG A 12 -13.12 20.15 -2.60
C ARG A 12 -12.00 19.20 -2.18
N PRO A 13 -11.51 18.34 -3.10
CA PRO A 13 -10.62 17.25 -2.71
C PRO A 13 -9.35 17.68 -1.96
N ARG A 14 -8.69 18.78 -2.38
CA ARG A 14 -7.43 19.21 -1.75
C ARG A 14 -7.65 19.76 -0.35
N GLU A 15 -8.71 20.52 -0.18
CA GLU A 15 -9.15 21.13 1.06
C GLU A 15 -9.64 20.04 2.04
N LYS A 16 -10.42 19.08 1.54
CA LYS A 16 -10.86 17.90 2.28
C LYS A 16 -9.68 17.04 2.74
N LEU A 17 -8.69 16.81 1.88
CA LEU A 17 -7.45 16.10 2.21
C LEU A 17 -6.69 16.81 3.34
N ALA A 18 -6.57 18.14 3.26
CA ALA A 18 -5.89 18.92 4.30
C ALA A 18 -6.64 18.91 5.65
N ALA A 19 -7.99 18.90 5.62
CA ALA A 19 -8.80 18.98 6.82
C ALA A 19 -9.09 17.63 7.49
N LYS A 20 -9.24 16.56 6.71
CA LYS A 20 -9.75 15.25 7.17
C LYS A 20 -8.85 14.06 6.86
N GLY A 21 -7.71 14.28 6.22
CA GLY A 21 -6.76 13.22 5.85
C GLY A 21 -7.20 12.39 4.62
N PRO A 22 -6.31 11.54 4.09
CA PRO A 22 -6.53 10.76 2.87
C PRO A 22 -7.68 9.76 2.98
N GLU A 23 -7.94 9.22 4.17
CA GLU A 23 -9.03 8.29 4.49
C GLU A 23 -10.44 8.84 4.24
N ALA A 24 -10.59 10.18 4.20
CA ALA A 24 -11.86 10.83 3.91
C ALA A 24 -12.15 10.98 2.40
N LEU A 25 -11.22 10.57 1.54
CA LEU A 25 -11.30 10.70 0.09
C LEU A 25 -11.64 9.37 -0.56
N SER A 26 -12.50 9.43 -1.57
CA SER A 26 -12.65 8.34 -2.53
C SER A 26 -11.44 8.26 -3.45
N ASP A 27 -11.24 7.09 -4.06
CA ASP A 27 -10.18 6.87 -5.05
C ASP A 27 -10.26 7.88 -6.22
N SER A 28 -11.49 8.25 -6.62
CA SER A 28 -11.70 9.23 -7.68
C SER A 28 -11.25 10.63 -7.27
N GLU A 29 -11.41 11.00 -5.99
CA GLU A 29 -10.91 12.27 -5.45
C GLU A 29 -9.38 12.24 -5.35
N LEU A 30 -8.77 11.13 -4.94
CA LEU A 30 -7.31 10.98 -4.91
C LEU A 30 -6.69 11.16 -6.30
N ILE A 31 -7.23 10.47 -7.31
CA ILE A 31 -6.78 10.62 -8.70
C ILE A 31 -7.03 12.05 -9.19
N ALA A 32 -8.17 12.67 -8.84
CA ALA A 32 -8.46 14.04 -9.24
C ALA A 32 -7.45 15.05 -8.64
N ILE A 33 -7.00 14.84 -7.41
CA ILE A 33 -5.94 15.66 -6.79
C ILE A 33 -4.64 15.55 -7.57
N LEU A 34 -4.24 14.32 -7.92
CA LEU A 34 -3.04 14.08 -8.72
C LEU A 34 -3.16 14.80 -10.05
N LEU A 35 -4.23 14.57 -10.81
CA LEU A 35 -4.42 15.20 -12.13
C LEU A 35 -4.46 16.74 -12.08
N GLY A 36 -4.99 17.30 -10.98
CA GLY A 36 -5.15 18.74 -10.71
C GLY A 36 -6.20 19.46 -11.58
N SER A 37 -6.47 18.96 -12.78
CA SER A 37 -7.45 19.52 -13.71
C SER A 37 -8.01 18.45 -14.64
N GLY A 38 -9.18 18.73 -15.22
CA GLY A 38 -9.78 17.90 -16.27
C GLY A 38 -9.06 18.04 -17.61
N VAL A 39 -9.70 17.56 -18.66
CA VAL A 39 -9.24 17.70 -20.05
C VAL A 39 -10.34 18.40 -20.85
N LYS A 40 -10.06 18.76 -22.11
CA LYS A 40 -11.07 19.41 -22.95
C LYS A 40 -12.31 18.51 -23.06
N GLY A 41 -13.47 19.03 -22.66
CA GLY A 41 -14.75 18.32 -22.73
C GLY A 41 -15.04 17.33 -21.59
N LYS A 42 -14.11 17.09 -20.65
CA LYS A 42 -14.32 16.19 -19.50
C LYS A 42 -13.77 16.81 -18.22
N ASP A 43 -14.59 16.84 -17.16
CA ASP A 43 -14.13 17.30 -15.86
C ASP A 43 -13.10 16.33 -15.23
N VAL A 44 -12.41 16.79 -14.19
CA VAL A 44 -11.34 16.02 -13.55
C VAL A 44 -11.84 14.70 -12.94
N PHE A 45 -13.08 14.65 -12.44
CA PHE A 45 -13.65 13.45 -11.86
C PHE A 45 -14.04 12.44 -12.94
N GLN A 46 -14.51 12.89 -14.10
CA GLN A 46 -14.75 12.03 -15.26
C GLN A 46 -13.45 11.38 -15.73
N VAL A 47 -12.36 12.15 -15.82
CA VAL A 47 -11.04 11.61 -16.17
C VAL A 47 -10.54 10.65 -15.08
N ALA A 48 -10.71 11.01 -13.81
CA ALA A 48 -10.31 10.17 -12.69
C ALA A 48 -11.00 8.80 -12.71
N ARG A 49 -12.33 8.77 -12.92
CA ARG A 49 -13.09 7.51 -13.03
C ARG A 49 -12.66 6.68 -14.24
N ALA A 50 -12.36 7.32 -15.38
CA ALA A 50 -11.86 6.60 -16.55
C ALA A 50 -10.49 5.95 -16.27
N ILE A 51 -9.61 6.62 -15.52
CA ILE A 51 -8.33 6.04 -15.08
C ILE A 51 -8.56 4.85 -14.15
N LEU A 52 -9.44 4.99 -13.15
CA LEU A 52 -9.79 3.89 -12.24
C LEU A 52 -10.29 2.66 -13.00
N GLN A 53 -11.16 2.85 -14.00
CA GLN A 53 -11.60 1.74 -14.85
C GLN A 53 -10.47 1.05 -15.63
N GLN A 54 -9.44 1.81 -16.06
CA GLN A 54 -8.27 1.19 -16.69
C GLN A 54 -7.43 0.43 -15.66
N LEU A 55 -7.31 0.94 -14.43
CA LEU A 55 -6.61 0.26 -13.34
C LEU A 55 -7.32 -1.03 -12.94
N ASP A 56 -8.64 -1.03 -12.85
CA ASP A 56 -9.43 -2.24 -12.54
C ASP A 56 -9.23 -3.31 -13.62
N LYS A 57 -9.04 -2.90 -14.88
CA LYS A 57 -8.87 -3.80 -16.02
C LYS A 57 -7.44 -4.35 -16.15
N TYR A 58 -6.43 -3.52 -15.94
CA TYR A 58 -5.03 -3.85 -16.24
C TYR A 58 -4.15 -4.01 -14.99
N GLY A 59 -4.65 -3.62 -13.82
CA GLY A 59 -3.92 -3.64 -12.55
C GLY A 59 -2.60 -2.87 -12.62
N GLU A 60 -1.57 -3.45 -12.02
CA GLU A 60 -0.21 -2.90 -11.96
C GLU A 60 0.48 -2.79 -13.32
N LYS A 61 -0.08 -3.39 -14.38
CA LYS A 61 0.52 -3.40 -15.73
C LYS A 61 0.15 -2.18 -16.57
N ILE A 62 -0.57 -1.21 -16.00
CA ILE A 62 -0.95 -0.01 -16.73
C ILE A 62 0.28 0.80 -17.12
N ASP A 63 0.39 1.16 -18.40
CA ASP A 63 1.48 1.99 -18.91
C ASP A 63 0.97 3.33 -19.46
N VAL A 64 1.91 4.22 -19.75
CA VAL A 64 1.62 5.57 -20.26
C VAL A 64 0.84 5.51 -21.58
N LYS A 65 1.18 4.57 -22.46
CA LYS A 65 0.56 4.45 -23.78
C LYS A 65 -0.88 3.97 -23.66
N ALA A 66 -1.15 3.01 -22.78
CA ALA A 66 -2.47 2.48 -22.50
C ALA A 66 -3.42 3.60 -22.03
N LEU A 67 -2.97 4.46 -21.10
CA LEU A 67 -3.77 5.59 -20.64
C LEU A 67 -4.08 6.60 -21.74
N ILE A 68 -3.09 6.97 -22.56
CA ILE A 68 -3.27 7.92 -23.66
C ILE A 68 -4.25 7.38 -24.71
N VAL A 69 -4.14 6.09 -25.04
CA VAL A 69 -5.01 5.45 -26.05
C VAL A 69 -6.44 5.27 -25.52
N ALA A 70 -6.58 4.88 -24.25
CA ALA A 70 -7.88 4.57 -23.67
C ALA A 70 -8.70 5.81 -23.30
N ILE A 71 -8.04 6.91 -22.93
CA ILE A 71 -8.71 8.07 -22.34
C ILE A 71 -8.46 9.30 -23.20
N GLU A 72 -9.41 9.58 -24.09
CA GLU A 72 -9.39 10.77 -24.93
C GLU A 72 -9.22 12.05 -24.10
N GLY A 73 -8.21 12.84 -24.48
CA GLY A 73 -7.85 14.10 -23.85
C GLY A 73 -6.74 13.99 -22.80
N VAL A 74 -6.40 12.80 -22.29
CA VAL A 74 -5.19 12.69 -21.44
C VAL A 74 -3.95 12.56 -22.32
N GLY A 75 -3.10 13.58 -22.25
CA GLY A 75 -1.82 13.60 -22.92
C GLY A 75 -0.70 12.98 -22.08
N PHE A 76 0.49 12.98 -22.68
CA PHE A 76 1.71 12.42 -22.10
C PHE A 76 1.96 12.86 -20.65
N ALA A 77 1.84 14.15 -20.35
CA ALA A 77 2.13 14.68 -19.01
C ALA A 77 1.23 14.06 -17.92
N LYS A 78 -0.09 14.04 -18.12
CA LYS A 78 -1.04 13.48 -17.13
C LYS A 78 -0.89 11.95 -17.01
N ALA A 79 -0.65 11.26 -18.12
CA ALA A 79 -0.41 9.81 -18.11
C ALA A 79 0.89 9.46 -17.34
N CYS A 80 1.99 10.16 -17.61
CA CYS A 80 3.25 9.99 -16.87
C CYS A 80 3.07 10.26 -15.38
N GLN A 81 2.34 11.31 -15.02
CA GLN A 81 2.10 11.66 -13.62
C GLN A 81 1.41 10.52 -12.86
N ILE A 82 0.41 9.89 -13.46
CA ILE A 82 -0.33 8.78 -12.84
C ILE A 82 0.56 7.55 -12.69
N VAL A 83 1.22 7.13 -13.78
CA VAL A 83 2.10 5.95 -13.75
C VAL A 83 3.25 6.15 -12.75
N ALA A 84 3.85 7.34 -12.71
CA ALA A 84 4.92 7.67 -11.76
C ALA A 84 4.43 7.64 -10.30
N SER A 85 3.20 8.09 -10.04
CA SER A 85 2.62 8.08 -8.68
C SER A 85 2.44 6.66 -8.16
N PHE A 86 1.93 5.74 -9.01
CA PHE A 86 1.79 4.35 -8.63
C PHE A 86 3.12 3.63 -8.48
N GLU A 87 4.08 3.85 -9.39
CA GLU A 87 5.40 3.24 -9.26
C GLU A 87 6.14 3.75 -8.01
N LEU A 88 5.96 5.02 -7.63
CA LEU A 88 6.50 5.55 -6.39
C LEU A 88 5.88 4.85 -5.17
N ALA A 89 4.56 4.70 -5.15
CA ALA A 89 3.86 3.96 -4.09
C ALA A 89 4.35 2.52 -4.01
N ARG A 90 4.51 1.84 -5.17
CA ARG A 90 5.03 0.48 -5.25
C ARG A 90 6.45 0.35 -4.70
N ARG A 91 7.35 1.30 -4.99
CA ARG A 91 8.75 1.23 -4.52
C ARG A 91 8.94 1.64 -3.06
N ARG A 92 8.06 2.47 -2.52
CA ARG A 92 8.28 3.14 -1.21
C ARG A 92 7.33 2.70 -0.13
N LEU A 93 6.12 2.32 -0.50
CA LEU A 93 5.03 2.02 0.45
C LEU A 93 4.66 0.55 0.42
N LEU A 94 4.67 -0.06 -0.77
CA LEU A 94 4.51 -1.51 -0.90
C LEU A 94 5.89 -2.15 -0.74
N LYS A 95 6.04 -3.02 0.25
CA LYS A 95 7.17 -3.96 0.23
C LYS A 95 6.86 -4.98 -0.85
N GLU A 96 7.80 -5.28 -1.73
CA GLU A 96 7.66 -6.46 -2.58
C GLU A 96 7.40 -7.65 -1.67
N ASN A 97 6.27 -8.32 -1.89
CA ASN A 97 5.93 -9.52 -1.15
C ASN A 97 7.02 -10.54 -1.43
N ILE A 98 7.76 -10.92 -0.39
CA ILE A 98 8.70 -12.02 -0.50
C ILE A 98 7.85 -13.28 -0.63
N VAL A 99 7.87 -13.91 -1.80
CA VAL A 99 7.20 -15.19 -2.03
C VAL A 99 8.17 -16.31 -1.62
N ILE A 100 7.71 -17.23 -0.78
CA ILE A 100 8.50 -18.39 -0.37
C ILE A 100 8.11 -19.58 -1.25
N HIS A 101 8.98 -19.93 -2.20
CA HIS A 101 8.86 -21.15 -3.00
C HIS A 101 9.64 -22.32 -2.40
N LYS A 102 10.75 -22.02 -1.72
CA LYS A 102 11.65 -22.98 -1.10
C LYS A 102 12.25 -22.42 0.18
N ALA A 103 12.87 -23.29 0.98
CA ALA A 103 13.41 -22.92 2.29
C ALA A 103 14.45 -21.77 2.19
N GLU A 104 15.25 -21.72 1.13
CA GLU A 104 16.30 -20.72 0.94
C GLU A 104 15.75 -19.29 0.75
N ASP A 105 14.49 -19.16 0.31
CA ASP A 105 13.86 -17.85 0.10
C ASP A 105 13.63 -17.11 1.44
N ILE A 106 13.73 -17.83 2.57
CA ILE A 106 13.63 -17.26 3.91
C ILE A 106 14.91 -16.54 4.36
N LEU A 107 16.06 -16.85 3.75
CA LEU A 107 17.37 -16.37 4.23
C LEU A 107 17.48 -14.83 4.31
N PRO A 108 16.97 -14.05 3.34
CA PRO A 108 16.95 -12.59 3.45
C PRO A 108 16.15 -12.11 4.67
N LEU A 109 15.06 -12.80 5.02
CA LEU A 109 14.16 -12.44 6.12
C LEU A 109 14.78 -12.68 7.50
N ILE A 110 15.73 -13.61 7.63
CA ILE A 110 16.34 -13.99 8.91
C ILE A 110 17.82 -13.61 9.02
N SER A 111 18.40 -12.99 7.99
CA SER A 111 19.81 -12.58 7.95
C SER A 111 20.25 -11.74 9.17
N TYR A 112 19.35 -10.92 9.72
CA TYR A 112 19.64 -10.04 10.87
C TYR A 112 19.90 -10.80 12.20
N ILE A 113 19.57 -12.09 12.28
CA ILE A 113 19.85 -12.94 13.45
C ILE A 113 21.01 -13.92 13.24
N ALA A 114 21.59 -13.99 12.04
CA ALA A 114 22.60 -15.00 11.70
C ALA A 114 23.84 -14.95 12.62
N ASP A 115 24.27 -13.75 13.01
CA ASP A 115 25.46 -13.54 13.86
C ASP A 115 25.13 -13.43 15.35
N LYS A 116 23.88 -13.69 15.75
CA LYS A 116 23.47 -13.57 17.16
C LYS A 116 23.86 -14.84 17.93
N LYS A 117 24.32 -14.64 19.17
CA LYS A 117 24.75 -15.73 20.07
C LYS A 117 23.59 -16.35 20.85
N GLN A 118 22.41 -15.75 20.77
CA GLN A 118 21.18 -16.19 21.40
C GLN A 118 20.31 -16.97 20.41
N GLU A 119 19.50 -17.89 20.91
CA GLU A 119 18.51 -18.59 20.10
C GLU A 119 17.31 -17.68 19.80
N TYR A 120 16.84 -17.67 18.56
CA TYR A 120 15.65 -16.93 18.15
C TYR A 120 14.62 -17.91 17.60
N PHE A 121 13.41 -17.88 18.15
CA PHE A 121 12.25 -18.55 17.57
C PHE A 121 11.43 -17.53 16.79
N LEU A 122 11.27 -17.73 15.49
CA LEU A 122 10.54 -16.82 14.60
C LEU A 122 9.29 -17.47 14.05
N CYS A 123 8.26 -16.66 13.84
CA CYS A 123 7.07 -17.04 13.09
C CYS A 123 6.99 -16.15 11.86
N ILE A 124 7.13 -16.76 10.68
CA ILE A 124 6.88 -16.12 9.40
C ILE A 124 5.52 -16.59 8.91
N SER A 125 4.59 -15.65 8.80
CA SER A 125 3.23 -15.92 8.35
C SER A 125 3.17 -15.68 6.83
N LEU A 126 2.50 -16.58 6.11
CA LEU A 126 2.30 -16.51 4.67
C LEU A 126 0.81 -16.41 4.32
N ASN A 127 0.47 -15.82 3.17
CA ASN A 127 -0.88 -15.92 2.60
C ASN A 127 -1.03 -17.18 1.71
N GLY A 128 -2.19 -17.34 1.08
CA GLY A 128 -2.48 -18.49 0.19
C GLY A 128 -1.65 -18.56 -1.09
N ALA A 129 -0.90 -17.50 -1.43
CA ALA A 129 0.04 -17.45 -2.55
C ALA A 129 1.51 -17.60 -2.10
N ASN A 130 1.75 -18.02 -0.84
CA ASN A 130 3.06 -18.11 -0.20
C ASN A 130 3.80 -16.76 -0.06
N GLU A 131 3.08 -15.64 -0.10
CA GLU A 131 3.65 -14.32 0.15
C GLU A 131 3.76 -14.05 1.65
N VAL A 132 4.89 -13.49 2.07
CA VAL A 132 5.13 -13.13 3.47
C VAL A 132 4.23 -11.98 3.90
N ILE A 133 3.30 -12.26 4.81
CA ILE A 133 2.42 -11.28 5.46
C ILE A 133 3.01 -10.74 6.76
N GLY A 134 3.98 -11.43 7.36
CA GLY A 134 4.67 -10.93 8.54
C GLY A 134 5.81 -11.84 9.00
N ASN A 135 6.80 -11.23 9.66
CA ASN A 135 7.93 -11.90 10.29
C ASN A 135 8.07 -11.37 11.72
N ARG A 136 7.85 -12.24 12.72
CA ARG A 136 7.91 -11.87 14.13
C ARG A 136 8.86 -12.79 14.90
N VAL A 137 9.64 -12.20 15.80
CA VAL A 137 10.35 -12.98 16.83
C VAL A 137 9.34 -13.31 17.92
N VAL A 138 9.15 -14.61 18.16
CA VAL A 138 8.23 -15.14 19.16
C VAL A 138 8.94 -15.25 20.51
N THR A 139 10.17 -15.77 20.52
CA THR A 139 11.02 -15.79 21.72
C THR A 139 12.48 -15.56 21.37
N VAL A 140 13.23 -15.01 22.33
CA VAL A 140 14.69 -14.99 22.32
C VAL A 140 15.17 -15.78 23.54
N GLY A 141 15.93 -16.83 23.31
CA GLY A 141 16.53 -17.63 24.37
C GLY A 141 17.59 -16.82 25.11
N LEU A 142 17.49 -16.78 26.44
CA LEU A 142 18.61 -16.38 27.28
C LEU A 142 19.54 -17.58 27.38
N LEU A 143 20.84 -17.35 27.20
CA LEU A 143 21.87 -18.39 27.18
C LEU A 143 22.01 -19.17 28.49
N ASN A 144 21.22 -18.86 29.53
CA ASN A 144 21.00 -19.67 30.71
C ASN A 144 19.71 -19.19 31.43
N ALA A 145 19.04 -20.12 32.11
CA ALA A 145 17.95 -19.95 33.09
C ALA A 145 16.50 -19.91 32.55
N ASN A 146 15.84 -21.06 32.73
CA ASN A 146 14.51 -21.23 33.32
C ASN A 146 13.88 -19.92 33.85
N GLN A 147 12.98 -19.28 33.07
CA GLN A 147 11.92 -18.41 33.59
C GLN A 147 10.95 -17.92 32.50
N GLY A 148 9.66 -18.23 32.71
CA GLY A 148 8.49 -17.39 32.49
C GLY A 148 8.31 -16.67 31.15
N TRP A 149 7.28 -17.06 30.40
CA TRP A 149 6.78 -16.37 29.22
C TRP A 149 6.57 -14.87 29.47
N LYS A 150 7.51 -14.04 29.02
CA LYS A 150 7.32 -12.59 28.91
C LYS A 150 7.22 -12.23 27.43
N PHE A 151 5.98 -11.96 27.00
CA PHE A 151 5.69 -11.34 25.71
C PHE A 151 6.41 -9.99 25.61
N LEU A 152 7.33 -9.86 24.65
CA LEU A 152 7.94 -8.59 24.28
C LEU A 152 7.26 -8.07 23.01
N SER A 153 6.16 -7.33 23.16
CA SER A 153 5.95 -6.10 22.38
C SER A 153 4.86 -5.23 22.99
N PRO A 154 5.09 -3.91 23.17
CA PRO A 154 4.06 -2.93 23.49
C PRO A 154 3.16 -2.54 22.30
N GLN A 155 3.37 -3.10 21.10
CA GLN A 155 2.74 -2.61 19.86
C GLN A 155 1.49 -3.38 19.42
N SER A 156 1.10 -4.43 20.14
CA SER A 156 -0.07 -5.26 19.81
C SER A 156 -1.41 -4.73 20.35
N ALA A 157 -1.43 -3.65 21.14
CA ALA A 157 -2.67 -3.09 21.69
C ALA A 157 -3.56 -2.38 20.65
N ALA A 158 -3.05 -2.05 19.45
CA ALA A 158 -3.79 -1.27 18.46
C ALA A 158 -4.65 -2.08 17.47
N LEU A 159 -4.53 -3.42 17.45
CA LEU A 159 -5.19 -4.26 16.44
C LEU A 159 -6.38 -5.10 16.95
N GLY A 160 -6.75 -5.01 18.24
CA GLY A 160 -7.97 -5.65 18.74
C GLY A 160 -8.01 -7.18 18.64
N ILE A 161 -6.87 -7.84 18.44
CA ILE A 161 -6.80 -9.30 18.35
C ILE A 161 -6.58 -9.84 19.76
N HIS A 162 -7.64 -10.40 20.35
CA HIS A 162 -7.53 -11.16 21.59
C HIS A 162 -6.60 -12.38 21.41
N PRO A 163 -5.77 -12.70 22.41
CA PRO A 163 -4.94 -13.90 22.37
C PRO A 163 -5.85 -15.14 22.47
N CYS A 164 -5.87 -15.95 21.40
CA CYS A 164 -6.28 -17.35 21.53
C CYS A 164 -5.18 -18.08 22.31
N MET A 165 -5.49 -18.45 23.56
CA MET A 165 -4.76 -19.48 24.28
C MET A 165 -5.03 -20.83 23.62
N LEU A 166 -3.99 -21.45 23.07
CA LEU A 166 -3.84 -22.90 22.92
C LEU A 166 -2.44 -23.27 23.39
#